data_AF-A0A961ETR0-F1
#
_entry.id   AF-A0A961ETR0-F1
#
_cell.length_a   1.000
_cell.length_b   1.000
_cell.length_c   1.000
_cell.angle_alpha   90.00
_cell.angle_beta   90.00
_cell.angle_gamma   90.00
#
_symmetry.space_group_name_H-M   'P 1'
#
loop_
_entity.id
_entity.type
_entity.pdbx_description
1 polymer ?
#
loop_
_entity_poly.entity_id
_entity_poly.type
_entity_poly.pdbx_seq_one_letter_code
_entity_poly.pdbx_strand_id
1 'polypeptide(L)'
;LLEYLNDLKKSGMGLEEALVEAGSTRFRPIMLTTVTTMLGSLTIASDPVWAGLAFAIFFGLGVSSVLTLIVFPVLYYIFKGRSWNERRN
;
A
#
# COMPACT_ATOMS: atom_id res chain seq x y z
N LEU A 1 -7.07 -5.39 8.90
CA LEU A 1 -5.67 -4.94 9.20
C LEU A 1 -5.44 -4.65 10.66
N LEU A 2 -6.33 -3.90 11.34
CA LEU A 2 -6.18 -3.65 12.78
C LEU A 2 -6.27 -4.94 13.60
N GLU A 3 -7.14 -5.89 13.22
CA GLU A 3 -7.18 -7.24 13.82
C GLU A 3 -5.91 -8.05 13.54
N TYR A 4 -5.46 -8.12 12.28
CA TYR A 4 -4.23 -8.85 11.92
C TYR A 4 -2.98 -8.31 12.66
N LEU A 5 -2.89 -6.99 12.84
CA LEU A 5 -1.83 -6.35 13.62
C LEU A 5 -1.96 -6.60 15.13
N ASN A 6 -3.17 -6.83 15.64
CA ASN A 6 -3.39 -7.21 17.03
C ASN A 6 -3.02 -8.68 17.25
N ASP A 7 -3.27 -9.55 16.27
CA ASP A 7 -2.87 -10.96 16.33
C ASP A 7 -1.35 -11.12 16.21
N LEU A 8 -0.70 -10.38 15.31
CA LEU A 8 0.78 -10.31 15.22
C LEU A 8 1.42 -9.69 16.48
N LYS A 9 0.71 -8.76 17.15
CA LYS A 9 1.16 -8.21 18.44
C LYS A 9 1.03 -9.23 19.57
N LYS A 10 0.03 -10.12 19.53
CA LYS A 10 -0.12 -11.23 20.50
C LYS A 10 0.92 -12.33 20.31
N SER A 11 1.47 -12.49 19.11
CA SER A 11 2.54 -13.46 18.83
C SER A 11 3.95 -12.98 19.20
N GLY A 12 4.09 -11.80 19.81
CA GLY A 12 5.39 -11.28 20.29
C GLY A 12 6.29 -10.71 19.19
N MET A 13 5.78 -10.52 17.97
CA MET A 13 6.54 -10.09 16.81
C MET A 13 6.93 -8.60 16.91
N GLY A 14 8.13 -8.25 16.44
CA GLY A 14 8.62 -6.86 16.45
C GLY A 14 7.73 -5.94 15.62
N LEU A 15 7.63 -4.66 16.02
CA LEU A 15 6.80 -3.66 15.30
C LEU A 15 7.19 -3.54 13.82
N GLU A 16 8.48 -3.68 13.54
CA GLU A 16 9.06 -3.60 12.20
C GLU A 16 8.66 -4.79 11.32
N GLU A 17 8.76 -6.02 11.81
CA GLU A 17 8.30 -7.23 11.10
C GLU A 17 6.79 -7.19 10.86
N ALA A 18 5.99 -6.83 11.86
CA ALA A 18 4.54 -6.72 11.72
C ALA A 18 4.13 -5.64 10.70
N LEU A 19 4.91 -4.57 10.57
CA LEU A 19 4.73 -3.53 9.57
C LEU A 19 5.02 -4.02 8.15
N VAL A 20 6.12 -4.75 7.98
CA VAL A 20 6.51 -5.34 6.69
C VAL A 20 5.48 -6.40 6.26
N GLU A 21 5.04 -7.27 7.16
CA GLU A 21 4.03 -8.31 6.91
C GLU A 21 2.66 -7.71 6.53
N ALA A 22 2.22 -6.68 7.27
CA ALA A 22 0.98 -5.97 6.99
C ALA A 22 1.05 -5.16 5.68
N GLY A 23 2.23 -4.60 5.37
CA GLY A 23 2.51 -3.96 4.08
C GLY A 23 2.42 -4.94 2.93
N SER A 24 3.09 -6.09 3.02
CA SER A 24 3.13 -7.13 1.99
C SER A 24 1.75 -7.71 1.66
N THR A 25 0.90 -7.91 2.68
CA THR A 25 -0.48 -8.41 2.51
C THR A 25 -1.36 -7.44 1.70
N ARG A 26 -1.11 -6.13 1.77
CA ARG A 26 -1.80 -5.11 0.95
C ARG A 26 -1.12 -4.85 -0.39
N PHE A 27 0.19 -5.00 -0.44
CA PHE A 27 0.99 -4.73 -1.62
C PHE A 27 0.63 -5.65 -2.78
N ARG A 28 0.38 -6.94 -2.50
CA ARG A 28 -0.01 -7.94 -3.53
C ARG A 28 -1.31 -7.54 -4.26
N PRO A 29 -2.43 -7.22 -3.57
CA PRO A 29 -3.63 -6.68 -4.20
C PRO A 29 -3.41 -5.40 -5.03
N ILE A 30 -2.62 -4.44 -4.53
CA ILE A 30 -2.38 -3.16 -5.22
C ILE A 30 -1.56 -3.38 -6.50
N MET A 31 -0.53 -4.22 -6.45
CA MET A 31 0.24 -4.60 -7.64
C MET A 31 -0.64 -5.30 -8.67
N LEU A 32 -1.50 -6.24 -8.24
CA LEU A 32 -2.42 -6.93 -9.14
C LEU A 32 -3.39 -5.96 -9.83
N THR A 33 -4.04 -5.06 -9.08
CA THR A 33 -4.96 -4.08 -9.68
C THR A 33 -4.24 -3.09 -10.58
N THR A 34 -3.06 -2.62 -10.18
CA THR A 34 -2.25 -1.72 -11.00
C THR A 34 -1.92 -2.39 -12.32
N VAL A 35 -1.40 -3.62 -12.32
CA VAL A 35 -1.09 -4.37 -13.54
C VAL A 35 -2.33 -4.59 -14.40
N THR A 36 -3.47 -4.97 -13.81
CA THR A 36 -4.74 -5.11 -14.53
C THR A 36 -5.18 -3.80 -15.19
N THR A 37 -5.07 -2.67 -14.48
CA THR A 37 -5.40 -1.35 -15.04
C THR A 37 -4.43 -0.93 -16.13
N MET A 38 -3.14 -1.20 -15.99
CA MET A 38 -2.15 -0.92 -17.03
C MET A 38 -2.47 -1.69 -18.32
N LEU A 39 -2.83 -2.97 -18.21
CA LEU A 39 -3.23 -3.80 -19.35
C LEU A 39 -4.54 -3.31 -19.99
N GLY A 40 -5.54 -2.92 -19.20
CA GLY A 40 -6.80 -2.35 -19.70
C GLY A 40 -6.65 -0.94 -20.28
N SER A 41 -5.72 -0.15 -19.75
CA SER A 41 -5.36 1.17 -20.30
C SER A 41 -4.68 1.04 -21.65
N LEU A 42 -3.90 -0.02 -21.87
CA LEU A 42 -3.21 -0.26 -23.14
C LEU A 42 -4.18 -0.53 -24.30
N THR A 43 -5.27 -1.26 -24.03
CA THR A 43 -6.29 -1.53 -25.05
C THR A 43 -7.04 -0.24 -25.43
N ILE A 44 -7.38 0.60 -24.46
CA ILE A 44 -8.05 1.90 -24.67
C ILE A 44 -7.13 2.92 -25.34
N ALA A 45 -5.82 2.88 -25.05
CA ALA A 45 -4.84 3.78 -25.65
C ALA A 45 -4.66 3.58 -27.17
N SER A 46 -5.15 2.46 -27.72
CA SER A 46 -5.18 2.22 -29.17
C SER A 46 -6.14 3.19 -29.89
N ASP A 47 -7.13 3.74 -29.18
CA ASP A 47 -8.01 4.80 -29.68
C ASP A 47 -7.47 6.19 -29.29
N PRO A 48 -7.02 7.03 -30.25
CA PRO A 48 -6.42 8.35 -29.98
C PRO A 48 -7.34 9.32 -29.21
N VAL A 49 -8.65 9.09 -29.25
CA VAL A 49 -9.67 9.89 -28.55
C VAL A 49 -9.58 9.72 -27.03
N TRP A 50 -9.22 8.52 -26.56
CA TRP A 50 -9.24 8.16 -25.14
C TRP A 50 -7.85 8.00 -24.52
N ALA A 51 -6.79 8.09 -25.33
CA ALA A 51 -5.41 7.97 -24.90
C ALA A 51 -5.05 8.92 -23.75
N GLY A 52 -5.52 10.18 -23.78
CA GLY A 52 -5.27 11.15 -22.71
C GLY A 52 -5.88 10.73 -21.35
N LEU A 53 -7.08 10.15 -21.37
CA LEU A 53 -7.75 9.63 -20.16
C LEU A 53 -7.02 8.42 -19.59
N ALA A 54 -6.55 7.53 -20.47
CA ALA A 54 -5.79 6.34 -20.11
C ALA A 54 -4.49 6.71 -19.35
N PHE A 55 -3.74 7.68 -19.88
CA PHE A 55 -2.55 8.21 -19.22
C PHE A 55 -2.83 8.88 -17.87
N ALA A 56 -3.93 9.65 -17.76
CA ALA A 56 -4.32 10.28 -16.50
C ALA A 56 -4.59 9.25 -15.38
N ILE A 57 -5.29 8.17 -15.71
CA ILE A 57 -5.59 7.08 -14.75
C ILE A 57 -4.32 6.33 -14.37
N PHE A 58 -3.50 5.97 -15.35
CA PHE A 58 -2.22 5.27 -15.12
C PHE A 58 -1.32 6.06 -14.18
N PHE A 59 -1.12 7.35 -14.47
CA PHE A 59 -0.24 8.19 -13.68
C PHE A 59 -0.85 8.49 -12.30
N GLY A 60 -2.15 8.77 -12.22
CA GLY A 60 -2.86 9.02 -10.97
C GLY A 60 -2.83 7.82 -10.01
N LEU A 61 -3.06 6.61 -10.53
CA LEU A 61 -3.00 5.38 -9.73
C LEU A 61 -1.58 5.03 -9.34
N GLY A 62 -0.61 5.18 -10.25
CA GLY A 62 0.80 4.96 -9.96
C GLY A 62 1.29 5.86 -8.83
N VAL A 63 1.06 7.17 -8.96
CA VAL A 63 1.45 8.16 -7.94
C VAL A 63 0.72 7.90 -6.62
N SER A 64 -0.60 7.66 -6.63
CA SER A 64 -1.37 7.38 -5.41
C SER A 64 -0.91 6.11 -4.69
N SER A 65 -0.54 5.07 -5.44
CA SER A 65 -0.03 3.81 -4.88
C SER A 65 1.34 4.01 -4.24
N VAL A 66 2.26 4.69 -4.92
CA VAL A 66 3.58 5.02 -4.36
C VAL A 66 3.44 5.90 -3.13
N LEU A 67 2.58 6.92 -3.20
CA LEU A 67 2.31 7.81 -2.08
C LEU A 67 1.76 7.03 -0.88
N THR A 68 0.81 6.12 -1.10
CA THR A 68 0.25 5.26 -0.04
C THR A 68 1.33 4.38 0.58
N LEU A 69 2.22 3.80 -0.24
CA LEU A 69 3.30 2.94 0.25
C LEU A 69 4.34 3.66 1.09
N ILE A 70 4.52 4.96 0.89
CA ILE A 70 5.43 5.79 1.70
C ILE A 70 4.70 6.39 2.90
N VAL A 71 3.49 6.92 2.69
CA VAL A 71 2.70 7.59 3.73
C VAL A 71 2.22 6.60 4.79
N PHE A 72 1.83 5.38 4.40
CA PHE A 72 1.35 4.35 5.33
C PHE A 72 2.41 3.95 6.39
N PRO A 73 3.65 3.57 6.04
CA PRO A 73 4.66 3.24 7.05
C PRO A 73 5.06 4.45 7.90
N VAL A 74 5.14 5.65 7.31
CA VAL A 74 5.48 6.87 8.07
C VAL A 74 4.40 7.22 9.10
N LEU A 75 3.12 7.26 8.68
CA LEU A 75 2.01 7.50 9.59
C LEU A 75 1.94 6.43 10.68
N TYR A 76 2.16 5.18 10.32
CA TYR A 76 2.14 4.09 11.28
C TYR A 76 3.29 4.16 12.28
N TYR A 77 4.49 4.52 11.83
CA TYR A 77 5.64 4.75 12.70
C TYR A 77 5.36 5.87 13.71
N ILE A 78 4.76 6.98 13.27
CA ILE A 78 4.39 8.10 14.14
C ILE A 78 3.31 7.70 15.16
N PHE A 79 2.22 7.06 14.70
CA PHE A 79 1.10 6.72 15.59
C PHE A 79 1.42 5.56 16.54
N LYS A 80 2.13 4.53 16.07
CA LYS A 80 2.35 3.29 16.82
C LYS A 80 3.75 3.18 17.44
N GLY A 81 4.71 3.99 17.00
CA GLY A 81 6.03 4.10 17.62
C GLY A 81 5.94 4.52 19.09
N ARG A 82 4.91 5.28 19.48
CA ARG A 82 4.67 5.67 20.88
C ARG A 82 4.13 4.52 21.75
N SER A 83 3.19 3.73 21.23
CA SER A 83 2.52 2.64 21.98
C SER A 83 3.34 1.35 22.14
N TRP A 84 4.41 1.19 21.35
CA TRP A 84 5.30 0.02 21.44
C TRP A 84 6.45 0.25 22.42
N ASN A 85 6.82 1.50 22.65
CA ASN A 85 7.91 1.88 23.54
C ASN A 85 7.53 1.80 25.04
N GLU A 86 6.23 1.81 25.36
CA GLU A 86 5.72 1.79 26.75
C GLU A 86 5.81 0.42 27.45
N ARG A 87 6.33 -0.64 26.82
CA ARG A 87 6.60 -1.94 27.47
C ARG A 87 8.07 -2.35 27.51
N ARG A 88 8.97 -1.45 27.08
CA ARG A 88 10.43 -1.63 27.22
C ARG A 88 11.00 -0.94 28.47
N ASN A 89 10.15 -0.38 29.33
CA ASN A 89 10.50 0.16 30.65
C ASN A 89 9.66 -0.56 31.72
#